data_AF-A0A7K2S1M8-F1
#
_entry.id   AF-A0A7K2S1M8-F1
#
_cell.length_a   1.000
_cell.length_b   1.000
_cell.length_c   1.000
_cell.angle_alpha   90.00
_cell.angle_beta   90.00
_cell.angle_gamma   90.00
#
_symmetry.space_group_name_H-M   'P 1'
#
loop_
_entity.id
_entity.type
_entity.pdbx_description
1 polymer ?
#
loop_
_entity_poly.entity_id
_entity_poly.type
_entity_poly.pdbx_seq_one_letter_code
_entity_poly.pdbx_strand_id
1 'polypeptide(L)'
;MTVDTLAAAGPDSADRVRAVRQRHARRGDRGTVRGHAYTLYLVALFAAFYLVPVVHARSTSPASVSVGSLTEAAPWVCALAVAVCWGAQVAGRFWGPVVVQPFLLHVFMSTDIPPTRYLGTIARRRLTYVGATGLLSACAAAYLATDLFDHLDSAVQGLASGVGLSALAAFAWLWGQVRPLRDNLLVASAVGGGAALVAGVSRVAPDSGVGLWLLAGVLAATAAVLGPAALRAIGAVDLARLARESARASQAQTYAWTGTLHHALDLYRPEPSGLTSALIRPDGRLRGYLAQGAIRALRTPGRASAGAALLLIGSAVLTHGVAGRGQGPGSWLWALGALCVYLGSGWVGETWRGLRDELTLAPLFGERWGGTLARTLTWPVVAVTVGALLGGGLAVLVRWDHHSGQLGGTALLVAGSVVMALGARFLREMKLDLPLELLLPVITPFGDLSGLRVIAWQFDGFVVVLMGVALMAALPSAAGAAVVAVCVAAGCVWTGLRRTGWAHRGLFSRLGRG
;
A
#
# COMPACT_ATOMS: atom_id res chain seq x y z
N MET A 1 -16.22 52.87 -53.50
CA MET A 1 -15.39 52.92 -52.28
C MET A 1 -15.61 51.63 -51.53
N THR A 2 -14.78 50.63 -51.82
CA THR A 2 -14.77 49.31 -51.19
C THR A 2 -13.95 49.39 -49.92
N VAL A 3 -14.57 49.08 -48.78
CA VAL A 3 -13.88 48.97 -47.50
C VAL A 3 -13.27 47.57 -47.44
N ASP A 4 -12.04 47.44 -47.94
CA ASP A 4 -11.19 46.29 -47.64
C ASP A 4 -10.79 46.39 -46.17
N THR A 5 -11.60 45.79 -45.29
CA THR A 5 -11.16 45.38 -43.97
C THR A 5 -10.03 44.38 -44.16
N LEU A 6 -8.80 44.88 -44.11
CA LEU A 6 -7.58 44.09 -43.87
C LEU A 6 -7.81 43.27 -42.61
N ALA A 7 -8.25 42.03 -42.80
CA ALA A 7 -8.14 40.98 -41.81
C ALA A 7 -6.65 40.83 -41.53
N ALA A 8 -6.16 41.52 -40.48
CA ALA A 8 -4.81 41.37 -40.00
C ALA A 8 -4.58 39.87 -39.78
N ALA A 9 -3.73 39.28 -40.63
CA ALA A 9 -3.35 37.88 -40.51
C ALA A 9 -2.85 37.67 -39.08
N GLY A 10 -3.60 36.87 -38.31
CA GLY A 10 -3.22 36.57 -36.93
C GLY A 10 -1.77 36.09 -36.90
N PRO A 11 -0.99 36.43 -35.87
CA PRO A 11 0.45 36.20 -35.86
C PRO A 11 0.76 34.75 -36.21
N ASP A 12 1.68 34.58 -37.16
CA ASP A 12 2.12 33.28 -37.67
C ASP A 12 2.59 32.40 -36.48
N SER A 13 2.35 31.10 -36.61
CA SER A 13 2.69 30.09 -35.59
C SER A 13 4.15 30.20 -35.13
N ALA A 14 5.06 30.52 -36.07
CA ALA A 14 6.47 30.74 -35.83
C ALA A 14 6.75 31.95 -34.91
N ASP A 15 5.98 33.04 -35.06
CA ASP A 15 6.14 34.25 -34.26
C ASP A 15 5.57 34.08 -32.85
N ARG A 16 4.48 33.32 -32.71
CA ARG A 16 3.98 32.91 -31.38
C ARG A 16 5.01 32.06 -30.63
N VAL A 17 5.64 31.11 -31.31
CA VAL A 17 6.70 30.26 -30.72
C VAL A 17 7.94 31.07 -30.37
N ARG A 18 8.36 32.04 -31.20
CA ARG A 18 9.47 32.96 -30.87
C ARG A 18 9.14 33.84 -29.68
N ALA A 19 7.95 34.43 -29.62
CA ALA A 19 7.52 35.27 -28.52
C ALA A 19 7.48 34.49 -27.20
N VAL A 20 6.95 33.25 -27.21
CA VAL A 20 6.95 32.37 -26.04
C VAL A 20 8.36 31.94 -25.66
N ARG A 21 9.23 31.58 -26.61
CA ARG A 21 10.65 31.26 -26.33
C ARG A 21 11.40 32.45 -25.74
N GLN A 22 11.19 33.67 -26.24
CA GLN A 22 11.80 34.88 -25.69
C GLN A 22 11.28 35.18 -24.27
N ARG A 23 9.98 34.97 -24.03
CA ARG A 23 9.38 35.14 -22.70
C ARG A 23 9.84 34.07 -21.70
N HIS A 24 10.02 32.83 -22.14
CA HIS A 24 10.59 31.74 -21.32
C HIS A 24 12.09 31.88 -21.10
N ALA A 25 12.85 32.35 -22.09
CA ALA A 25 14.28 32.62 -21.95
C ALA A 25 14.55 33.66 -20.85
N ARG A 26 13.59 34.56 -20.58
CA ARG A 26 13.64 35.55 -19.50
C ARG A 26 13.07 35.08 -18.16
N ARG A 27 12.40 33.92 -18.09
CA ARG A 27 11.73 33.40 -16.86
C ARG A 27 12.53 32.39 -16.04
N GLY A 28 13.81 32.17 -16.35
CA GLY A 28 14.76 31.73 -15.31
C GLY A 28 14.66 30.29 -14.80
N ASP A 29 14.47 29.31 -15.69
CA ASP A 29 14.53 27.87 -15.32
C ASP A 29 15.71 27.12 -15.96
N ARG A 30 16.70 27.86 -16.49
CA ARG A 30 18.02 27.27 -16.72
C ARG A 30 18.68 27.12 -15.35
N GLY A 31 19.15 25.92 -15.02
CA GLY A 31 19.89 25.65 -13.78
C GLY A 31 20.91 26.77 -13.56
N THR A 32 20.63 27.65 -12.61
CA THR A 32 21.52 28.75 -12.31
C THR A 32 22.80 28.14 -11.75
N VAL A 33 23.96 28.76 -11.97
CA VAL A 33 25.22 28.32 -11.34
C VAL A 33 25.03 28.15 -9.82
N ARG A 34 24.20 29.00 -9.21
CA ARG A 34 23.76 28.91 -7.81
C ARG A 34 22.95 27.64 -7.51
N GLY A 35 22.02 27.24 -8.38
CA GLY A 35 21.26 25.99 -8.23
C GLY A 35 22.16 24.74 -8.34
N HIS A 36 23.11 24.74 -9.27
CA HIS A 36 24.10 23.66 -9.37
C HIS A 36 25.03 23.62 -8.17
N ALA A 37 25.54 24.78 -7.72
CA ALA A 37 26.38 24.90 -6.53
C ALA A 37 25.65 24.45 -5.26
N TYR A 38 24.38 24.83 -5.10
CA TYR A 38 23.55 24.40 -3.96
C TYR A 38 23.29 22.90 -4.00
N THR A 39 23.02 22.32 -5.17
CA THR A 39 22.87 20.86 -5.32
C THR A 39 24.16 20.14 -4.97
N LEU A 40 25.31 20.63 -5.44
CA LEU A 40 26.62 20.06 -5.16
C LEU A 40 26.97 20.18 -3.67
N TYR A 41 26.64 21.30 -3.04
CA TYR A 41 26.73 21.50 -1.59
C TYR A 41 25.88 20.47 -0.82
N LEU A 42 24.62 20.26 -1.21
CA LEU A 42 23.75 19.26 -0.59
C LEU A 42 24.28 17.83 -0.77
N VAL A 43 24.79 17.49 -1.96
CA VAL A 43 25.41 16.18 -2.22
C VAL A 43 26.66 15.99 -1.36
N ALA A 44 27.51 17.01 -1.24
CA ALA A 44 28.70 16.95 -0.39
C ALA A 44 28.33 16.80 1.10
N LEU A 45 27.31 17.53 1.57
CA LEU A 45 26.84 17.45 2.95
C LEU A 45 26.23 16.08 3.25
N PHE A 46 25.42 15.54 2.33
CA PHE A 46 24.90 14.17 2.42
C PHE A 46 26.04 13.14 2.43
N ALA A 47 27.05 13.31 1.57
CA ALA A 47 28.19 12.41 1.53
C ALA A 47 28.98 12.42 2.85
N ALA A 48 29.31 13.60 3.36
CA ALA A 48 30.13 13.77 4.55
C ALA A 48 29.43 13.35 5.85
N PHE A 49 28.15 13.72 6.03
CA PHE A 49 27.44 13.50 7.30
C PHE A 49 26.61 12.22 7.34
N TYR A 50 26.26 11.63 6.19
CA TYR A 50 25.44 10.41 6.14
C TYR A 50 26.17 9.27 5.45
N LEU A 51 26.58 9.44 4.19
CA LEU A 51 27.14 8.33 3.41
C LEU A 51 28.44 7.78 4.02
N VAL A 52 29.41 8.63 4.32
CA VAL A 52 30.71 8.22 4.87
C VAL A 52 30.55 7.55 6.26
N PRO A 53 29.82 8.14 7.23
CA PRO A 53 29.58 7.48 8.51
C PRO A 53 28.85 6.14 8.38
N VAL A 54 27.83 6.04 7.52
CA VAL A 54 27.12 4.78 7.28
C VAL A 54 28.05 3.73 6.67
N VAL A 55 28.88 4.13 5.70
CA VAL A 55 29.84 3.22 5.05
C VAL A 55 30.87 2.71 6.05
N HIS A 56 31.40 3.60 6.89
CA HIS A 56 32.38 3.26 7.92
C HIS A 56 31.77 2.39 9.04
N ALA A 57 30.56 2.72 9.50
CA ALA A 57 29.86 1.95 10.51
C ALA A 57 29.58 0.52 10.02
N ARG A 58 29.20 0.36 8.74
CA ARG A 58 28.93 -0.96 8.17
C ARG A 58 30.20 -1.74 7.82
N SER A 59 31.30 -1.09 7.43
CA SER A 59 32.58 -1.80 7.24
C SER A 59 33.16 -2.36 8.54
N THR A 60 32.68 -1.88 9.70
CA THR A 60 33.15 -2.29 11.03
C THR A 60 32.12 -3.09 11.83
N SER A 61 30.91 -3.28 11.29
CA SER A 61 29.80 -3.98 11.96
C SER A 61 29.31 -5.15 11.11
N PRO A 62 28.94 -6.30 11.73
CA PRO A 62 28.34 -7.41 11.00
C PRO A 62 27.02 -7.01 10.34
N ALA A 63 26.61 -7.74 9.29
CA ALA A 63 25.34 -7.51 8.60
C ALA A 63 24.17 -7.53 9.60
N SER A 64 23.34 -6.48 9.58
CA SER A 64 22.14 -6.40 10.43
C SER A 64 21.08 -7.44 10.04
N VAL A 65 21.13 -7.92 8.80
CA VAL A 65 20.34 -9.04 8.28
C VAL A 65 21.28 -9.96 7.52
N SER A 66 21.78 -10.99 8.19
CA SER A 66 22.49 -12.09 7.53
C SER A 66 21.47 -12.90 6.74
N VAL A 67 21.54 -12.84 5.41
CA VAL A 67 20.90 -13.83 4.56
C VAL A 67 21.83 -15.04 4.54
N GLY A 68 21.39 -16.17 5.10
CA GLY A 68 22.23 -17.35 5.33
C GLY A 68 22.87 -17.92 4.06
N SER A 69 22.24 -17.69 2.90
CA SER A 69 22.77 -18.04 1.57
C SER A 69 21.95 -17.39 0.42
N LEU A 70 22.56 -17.25 -0.77
CA LEU A 70 21.88 -16.74 -1.98
C LEU A 70 20.67 -17.60 -2.41
N THR A 71 20.69 -18.87 -2.05
CA THR A 71 19.63 -19.87 -2.33
C THR A 71 18.39 -19.64 -1.51
N GLU A 72 18.55 -19.27 -0.24
CA GLU A 72 17.44 -18.86 0.62
C GLU A 72 16.84 -17.53 0.20
N ALA A 73 17.64 -16.64 -0.42
CA ALA A 73 17.19 -15.32 -0.87
C ALA A 73 16.27 -15.37 -2.08
N ALA A 74 16.54 -16.27 -3.04
CA ALA A 74 15.89 -16.25 -4.36
C ALA A 74 14.34 -16.34 -4.30
N PRO A 75 13.71 -17.19 -3.48
CA PRO A 75 12.25 -17.20 -3.32
C PRO A 75 11.68 -15.89 -2.77
N TRP A 76 12.39 -15.24 -1.85
CA TRP A 76 11.98 -13.94 -1.29
C TRP A 76 12.05 -12.83 -2.32
N VAL A 77 13.11 -12.77 -3.12
CA VAL A 77 13.26 -11.78 -4.19
C VAL A 77 12.23 -12.04 -5.30
N CYS A 78 11.91 -13.30 -5.59
CA CYS A 78 10.83 -13.69 -6.50
C CYS A 78 9.46 -13.20 -6.00
N ALA A 79 9.14 -13.43 -4.72
CA ALA A 79 7.90 -12.94 -4.11
C ALA A 79 7.84 -11.41 -4.11
N LEU A 80 8.95 -10.74 -3.81
CA LEU A 80 9.08 -9.29 -3.87
C LEU A 80 8.84 -8.77 -5.29
N ALA A 81 9.39 -9.43 -6.31
CA ALA A 81 9.18 -9.05 -7.71
C ALA A 81 7.69 -9.06 -8.12
N VAL A 82 6.97 -10.11 -7.72
CA VAL A 82 5.53 -10.22 -7.96
C VAL A 82 4.78 -9.11 -7.21
N ALA A 83 5.09 -8.91 -5.93
CA ALA A 83 4.45 -7.89 -5.10
C ALA A 83 4.69 -6.47 -5.63
N VAL A 84 5.93 -6.16 -6.05
CA VAL A 84 6.31 -4.87 -6.64
C VAL A 84 5.63 -4.67 -7.99
N CYS A 85 5.59 -5.69 -8.84
CA CYS A 85 4.91 -5.60 -10.14
C CYS A 85 3.42 -5.28 -9.95
N TRP A 86 2.75 -6.04 -9.08
CA TRP A 86 1.33 -5.83 -8.77
C TRP A 86 1.08 -4.47 -8.11
N GLY A 87 1.86 -4.13 -7.08
CA GLY A 87 1.76 -2.87 -6.36
C GLY A 87 1.98 -1.66 -7.28
N ALA A 88 2.97 -1.74 -8.18
CA ALA A 88 3.22 -0.72 -9.19
C ALA A 88 2.04 -0.58 -10.16
N GLN A 89 1.46 -1.68 -10.65
CA GLN A 89 0.29 -1.61 -11.53
C GLN A 89 -0.93 -0.99 -10.83
N VAL A 90 -1.19 -1.37 -9.58
CA VAL A 90 -2.27 -0.79 -8.77
C VAL A 90 -2.03 0.69 -8.52
N ALA A 91 -0.80 1.07 -8.15
CA ALA A 91 -0.41 2.48 -8.02
C ALA A 91 -0.60 3.22 -9.36
N GLY A 92 -0.29 2.57 -10.48
CA GLY A 92 -0.43 3.11 -11.84
C GLY A 92 -1.87 3.42 -12.19
N ARG A 93 -2.78 2.54 -11.77
CA ARG A 93 -4.21 2.66 -12.02
C ARG A 93 -4.85 3.89 -11.38
N PHE A 94 -4.37 4.30 -10.21
CA PHE A 94 -4.94 5.42 -9.45
C PHE A 94 -4.08 6.68 -9.44
N TRP A 95 -2.75 6.50 -9.47
CA TRP A 95 -1.71 7.51 -9.32
C TRP A 95 -0.58 7.25 -10.31
N GLY A 96 -0.92 7.08 -11.59
CA GLY A 96 0.06 6.77 -12.62
C GLY A 96 0.97 7.95 -13.00
N PRO A 97 2.08 7.66 -13.70
CA PRO A 97 3.08 8.66 -14.06
C PRO A 97 2.52 9.75 -14.99
N VAL A 98 1.42 9.51 -15.69
CA VAL A 98 0.78 10.46 -16.61
C VAL A 98 -0.21 11.39 -15.89
N VAL A 99 -0.53 11.17 -14.61
CA VAL A 99 -1.43 12.05 -13.84
C VAL A 99 -0.77 13.42 -13.61
N VAL A 100 -1.34 14.48 -14.20
CA VAL A 100 -0.85 15.87 -14.06
C VAL A 100 -1.86 16.71 -13.27
N GLN A 101 -1.45 17.88 -12.78
CA GLN A 101 -2.37 18.85 -12.19
C GLN A 101 -3.51 19.18 -13.16
N PRO A 102 -4.78 19.26 -12.69
CA PRO A 102 -5.95 19.49 -13.56
C PRO A 102 -5.82 20.73 -14.44
N PHE A 103 -5.29 21.83 -13.88
CA PHE A 103 -5.06 23.07 -14.61
C PHE A 103 -4.06 22.88 -15.76
N LEU A 104 -2.92 22.25 -15.51
CA LEU A 104 -1.91 21.99 -16.55
C LEU A 104 -2.45 21.08 -17.64
N LEU A 105 -3.21 20.04 -17.27
CA LEU A 105 -3.84 19.15 -18.24
C LEU A 105 -4.84 19.91 -19.11
N HIS A 106 -5.69 20.76 -18.51
CA HIS A 106 -6.62 21.61 -19.26
C HIS A 106 -5.89 22.51 -20.26
N VAL A 107 -4.79 23.16 -19.84
CA VAL A 107 -3.97 24.00 -20.72
C VAL A 107 -3.36 23.18 -21.87
N PHE A 108 -2.84 21.97 -21.63
CA PHE A 108 -2.31 21.11 -22.70
C PHE A 108 -3.41 20.63 -23.65
N MET A 109 -4.60 20.32 -23.14
CA MET A 109 -5.75 19.92 -23.95
C MET A 109 -6.29 21.07 -24.82
N SER A 110 -6.06 22.32 -24.44
CA SER A 110 -6.43 23.50 -25.25
C SER A 110 -5.38 23.89 -26.30
N THR A 111 -4.32 23.09 -26.48
CA THR A 111 -3.27 23.33 -27.49
C THR A 111 -3.26 22.26 -28.56
N ASP A 112 -2.72 22.58 -29.74
CA ASP A 112 -2.58 21.63 -30.87
C ASP A 112 -1.42 20.63 -30.68
N ILE A 113 -0.85 20.51 -29.48
CA ILE A 113 0.28 19.62 -29.21
C ILE A 113 -0.26 18.19 -29.04
N PRO A 114 0.26 17.19 -29.79
CA PRO A 114 -0.22 15.83 -29.67
C PRO A 114 0.06 15.26 -28.27
N PRO A 115 -0.88 14.49 -27.67
CA PRO A 115 -0.75 13.89 -26.33
C PRO A 115 0.53 13.11 -26.11
N THR A 116 0.98 12.38 -27.13
CA THR A 116 2.22 11.58 -27.09
C THR A 116 3.46 12.42 -26.77
N ARG A 117 3.49 13.69 -27.19
CA ARG A 117 4.64 14.58 -26.97
C ARG A 117 4.69 15.08 -25.53
N TYR A 118 3.61 15.67 -25.01
CA TYR A 118 3.63 16.24 -23.66
C TYR A 118 3.52 15.15 -22.58
N LEU A 119 2.58 14.21 -22.69
CA LEU A 119 2.43 13.11 -21.73
C LEU A 119 3.63 12.16 -21.77
N GLY A 120 4.16 11.86 -22.96
CA GLY A 120 5.34 11.00 -23.09
C GLY A 120 6.59 11.61 -22.45
N THR A 121 6.77 12.92 -22.54
CA THR A 121 7.89 13.62 -21.90
C THR A 121 7.75 13.64 -20.37
N ILE A 122 6.55 13.92 -19.86
CA ILE A 122 6.25 13.85 -18.43
C ILE A 122 6.46 12.44 -17.88
N ALA A 123 5.92 11.42 -18.58
CA ALA A 123 6.05 10.03 -18.20
C ALA A 123 7.53 9.61 -18.15
N ARG A 124 8.32 9.88 -19.19
CA ARG A 124 9.75 9.56 -19.21
C ARG A 124 10.50 10.18 -18.04
N ARG A 125 10.28 11.46 -17.74
CA ARG A 125 10.94 12.16 -16.62
C ARG A 125 10.60 11.53 -15.26
N ARG A 126 9.34 11.14 -15.06
CA ARG A 126 8.89 10.48 -13.82
C ARG A 126 9.39 9.05 -13.72
N LEU A 127 9.42 8.32 -14.84
CA LEU A 127 10.01 6.99 -14.92
C LEU A 127 11.51 7.00 -14.64
N THR A 128 12.25 7.98 -15.16
CA THR A 128 13.68 8.12 -14.84
C THR A 128 13.89 8.46 -13.38
N TYR A 129 13.04 9.30 -12.80
CA TYR A 129 13.11 9.63 -11.37
C TYR A 129 12.85 8.39 -10.51
N VAL A 130 11.74 7.69 -10.74
CA VAL A 130 11.39 6.46 -10.01
C VAL A 130 12.42 5.35 -10.22
N GLY A 131 12.90 5.18 -11.44
CA GLY A 131 13.96 4.22 -11.77
C GLY A 131 15.27 4.54 -11.05
N ALA A 132 15.69 5.82 -11.02
CA ALA A 132 16.89 6.24 -10.32
C ALA A 132 16.76 6.09 -8.79
N THR A 133 15.60 6.48 -8.21
CA THR A 133 15.36 6.28 -6.76
C THR A 133 15.27 4.80 -6.40
N GLY A 134 14.67 3.98 -7.27
CA GLY A 134 14.62 2.53 -7.11
C GLY A 134 16.01 1.90 -7.15
N LEU A 135 16.84 2.32 -8.12
CA LEU A 135 18.23 1.90 -8.23
C LEU A 135 19.03 2.27 -6.98
N LEU A 136 18.94 3.51 -6.51
CA LEU A 136 19.62 3.96 -5.28
C LEU A 136 19.16 3.16 -4.05
N SER A 137 17.86 2.87 -3.96
CA SER A 137 17.29 2.06 -2.87
C SER A 137 17.77 0.61 -2.94
N ALA A 138 17.87 0.04 -4.15
CA ALA A 138 18.40 -1.30 -4.38
C ALA A 138 19.89 -1.39 -4.03
N CYS A 139 20.69 -0.38 -4.43
CA CYS A 139 22.10 -0.29 -4.02
C CYS A 139 22.24 -0.21 -2.50
N ALA A 140 21.43 0.62 -1.83
CA ALA A 140 21.43 0.72 -0.37
C ALA A 140 20.98 -0.58 0.31
N ALA A 141 19.96 -1.25 -0.22
CA ALA A 141 19.48 -2.53 0.32
C ALA A 141 20.52 -3.64 0.14
N ALA A 142 21.14 -3.75 -1.05
CA ALA A 142 22.23 -4.69 -1.29
C ALA A 142 23.40 -4.42 -0.36
N TYR A 143 23.77 -3.14 -0.17
CA TYR A 143 24.81 -2.73 0.77
C TYR A 143 24.52 -3.12 2.23
N LEU A 144 23.27 -2.96 2.67
CA LEU A 144 22.86 -3.28 4.04
C LEU A 144 22.70 -4.79 4.28
N ALA A 145 22.25 -5.54 3.27
CA ALA A 145 21.88 -6.95 3.41
C ALA A 145 23.00 -7.93 3.03
N THR A 146 24.00 -7.50 2.26
CA THR A 146 25.15 -8.35 1.90
C THR A 146 26.38 -7.94 2.70
N ASP A 147 27.24 -8.89 3.05
CA ASP A 147 28.64 -8.58 3.37
C ASP A 147 29.37 -8.30 2.06
N LEU A 148 29.12 -7.10 1.54
CA LEU A 148 29.66 -6.60 0.27
C LEU A 148 31.20 -6.75 0.19
N PHE A 149 31.87 -6.75 1.34
CA PHE A 149 33.33 -6.84 1.45
C PHE A 149 33.86 -8.28 1.47
N ASP A 150 33.07 -9.26 1.88
CA ASP A 150 33.51 -10.66 1.97
C ASP A 150 32.97 -11.53 0.82
N HIS A 151 31.82 -11.16 0.22
CA HIS A 151 31.13 -11.98 -0.78
C HIS A 151 30.68 -11.17 -2.00
N LEU A 152 31.64 -10.68 -2.79
CA LEU A 152 31.39 -9.76 -3.92
C LEU A 152 30.40 -10.32 -4.97
N ASP A 153 30.46 -11.62 -5.26
CA ASP A 153 29.59 -12.28 -6.25
C ASP A 153 28.10 -12.22 -5.84
N SER A 154 27.83 -12.34 -4.54
CA SER A 154 26.48 -12.25 -3.97
C SER A 154 25.88 -10.85 -4.11
N ALA A 155 26.73 -9.83 -3.94
CA ALA A 155 26.34 -8.44 -4.05
C ALA A 155 26.05 -8.03 -5.50
N VAL A 156 26.82 -8.52 -6.47
CA VAL A 156 26.58 -8.25 -7.89
C VAL A 156 25.25 -8.86 -8.34
N GLN A 157 24.94 -10.09 -7.92
CA GLN A 157 23.65 -10.73 -8.21
C GLN A 157 22.46 -9.99 -7.55
N GLY A 158 22.63 -9.58 -6.29
CA GLY A 158 21.64 -8.76 -5.58
C GLY A 158 21.41 -7.41 -6.26
N LEU A 159 22.48 -6.75 -6.70
CA LEU A 159 22.40 -5.49 -7.43
C LEU A 159 21.71 -5.66 -8.79
N ALA A 160 22.06 -6.69 -9.56
CA ALA A 160 21.46 -6.98 -10.86
C ALA A 160 19.95 -7.23 -10.75
N SER A 161 19.52 -8.03 -9.77
CA SER A 161 18.11 -8.27 -9.50
C SER A 161 17.38 -7.01 -9.03
N GLY A 162 18.00 -6.19 -8.19
CA GLY A 162 17.46 -4.89 -7.75
C GLY A 162 17.31 -3.86 -8.87
N VAL A 163 18.26 -3.80 -9.81
CA VAL A 163 18.18 -2.98 -11.03
C VAL A 163 17.01 -3.44 -11.90
N GLY A 164 16.92 -4.76 -12.16
CA GLY A 164 15.82 -5.35 -12.92
C GLY A 164 14.46 -5.08 -12.27
N LEU A 165 14.37 -5.21 -10.95
CA LEU A 165 13.17 -4.93 -10.17
C LEU A 165 12.75 -3.45 -10.27
N SER A 166 13.70 -2.53 -10.20
CA SER A 166 13.46 -1.09 -10.32
C SER A 166 12.95 -0.71 -11.71
N ALA A 167 13.53 -1.30 -12.75
CA ALA A 167 13.07 -1.12 -14.13
C ALA A 167 11.66 -1.69 -14.33
N LEU A 168 11.41 -2.91 -13.82
CA LEU A 168 10.09 -3.52 -13.84
C LEU A 168 9.07 -2.65 -13.11
N ALA A 169 9.37 -2.17 -11.91
CA ALA A 169 8.47 -1.33 -11.11
C ALA A 169 8.07 -0.06 -11.87
N ALA A 170 9.03 0.64 -12.47
CA ALA A 170 8.77 1.86 -13.23
C ALA A 170 7.84 1.58 -14.43
N PHE A 171 8.14 0.56 -15.24
CA PHE A 171 7.31 0.27 -16.42
C PHE A 171 5.98 -0.41 -16.08
N ALA A 172 5.91 -1.22 -15.03
CA ALA A 172 4.66 -1.78 -14.50
C ALA A 172 3.75 -0.66 -13.97
N TRP A 173 4.33 0.39 -13.38
CA TRP A 173 3.59 1.58 -12.94
C TRP A 173 2.96 2.34 -14.11
N LEU A 174 3.71 2.57 -15.20
CA LEU A 174 3.13 3.15 -16.41
C LEU A 174 2.09 2.21 -17.05
N TRP A 175 2.41 0.92 -17.18
CA TRP A 175 1.55 -0.09 -17.79
C TRP A 175 0.19 -0.17 -17.09
N GLY A 176 0.21 -0.18 -15.74
CA GLY A 176 -1.00 -0.18 -14.92
C GLY A 176 -1.95 0.99 -15.18
N GLN A 177 -1.42 2.13 -15.63
CA GLN A 177 -2.21 3.30 -15.99
C GLN A 177 -2.81 3.21 -17.40
N VAL A 178 -1.96 2.85 -18.38
CA VAL A 178 -2.28 2.96 -19.81
C VAL A 178 -3.10 1.78 -20.35
N ARG A 179 -3.06 0.62 -19.69
CA ARG A 179 -3.70 -0.61 -20.16
C ARG A 179 -4.90 -1.03 -19.31
N PRO A 180 -5.83 -1.83 -19.87
CA PRO A 180 -6.97 -2.35 -19.12
C PRO A 180 -6.52 -3.38 -18.07
N LEU A 181 -7.41 -3.65 -17.11
CA LEU A 181 -7.14 -4.58 -16.00
C LEU A 181 -6.74 -5.98 -16.49
N ARG A 182 -7.34 -6.47 -17.59
CA ARG A 182 -7.00 -7.79 -18.14
C ARG A 182 -5.52 -7.89 -18.53
N ASP A 183 -4.99 -6.89 -19.21
CA ASP A 183 -3.58 -6.85 -19.61
C ASP A 183 -2.65 -6.75 -18.39
N ASN A 184 -3.07 -6.04 -17.35
CA ASN A 184 -2.35 -5.96 -16.08
C ASN A 184 -2.29 -7.34 -15.39
N LEU A 185 -3.42 -8.06 -15.34
CA LEU A 185 -3.48 -9.42 -14.81
C LEU A 185 -2.57 -10.38 -15.58
N LEU A 186 -2.52 -10.26 -16.91
CA LEU A 186 -1.64 -11.09 -17.75
C LEU A 186 -0.17 -10.84 -17.43
N VAL A 187 0.25 -9.57 -17.34
CA VAL A 187 1.64 -9.21 -16.99
C VAL A 187 1.98 -9.69 -15.58
N ALA A 188 1.10 -9.47 -14.61
CA ALA A 188 1.31 -9.95 -13.25
C ALA A 188 1.39 -11.48 -13.16
N SER A 189 0.54 -12.18 -13.91
CA SER A 189 0.57 -13.64 -13.99
C SER A 189 1.83 -14.16 -14.67
N ALA A 190 2.32 -13.47 -15.71
CA ALA A 190 3.57 -13.81 -16.37
C ALA A 190 4.79 -13.60 -15.45
N VAL A 191 4.84 -12.49 -14.72
CA VAL A 191 5.88 -12.24 -13.70
C VAL A 191 5.79 -13.27 -12.58
N GLY A 192 4.59 -13.62 -12.13
CA GLY A 192 4.35 -14.69 -11.15
C GLY A 192 4.81 -16.06 -11.63
N GLY A 193 4.50 -16.42 -12.87
CA GLY A 193 4.94 -17.67 -13.50
C GLY A 193 6.47 -17.73 -13.64
N GLY A 194 7.09 -16.62 -14.09
CA GLY A 194 8.55 -16.51 -14.16
C GLY A 194 9.21 -16.62 -12.79
N ALA A 195 8.66 -15.96 -11.78
CA ALA A 195 9.12 -16.05 -10.38
C ALA A 195 8.99 -17.48 -9.82
N ALA A 196 7.89 -18.18 -10.11
CA ALA A 196 7.69 -19.57 -9.70
C ALA A 196 8.67 -20.54 -10.39
N LEU A 197 8.93 -20.34 -11.69
CA LEU A 197 9.93 -21.11 -12.44
C LEU A 197 11.33 -20.90 -11.87
N VAL A 198 11.72 -19.65 -11.62
CA VAL A 198 13.02 -19.34 -11.00
C VAL A 198 13.13 -19.97 -9.61
N ALA A 199 12.10 -19.85 -8.77
CA ALA A 199 12.09 -20.48 -7.46
C ALA A 199 12.19 -22.03 -7.55
N GLY A 200 11.55 -22.64 -8.55
CA GLY A 200 11.65 -24.08 -8.82
C GLY A 200 13.06 -24.51 -9.24
N VAL A 201 13.68 -23.78 -10.18
CA VAL A 201 15.06 -24.04 -10.62
C VAL A 201 16.05 -23.89 -9.46
N SER A 202 15.90 -22.83 -8.65
CA SER A 202 16.74 -22.59 -7.46
C SER A 202 16.63 -23.69 -6.40
N ARG A 203 15.49 -24.40 -6.33
CA ARG A 203 15.33 -25.55 -5.42
C ARG A 203 16.03 -26.81 -5.93
N VAL A 204 16.12 -27.00 -7.25
CA VAL A 204 16.73 -28.18 -7.86
C VAL A 204 18.26 -28.06 -7.91
N ALA A 205 18.78 -26.84 -8.05
CA ALA A 205 20.22 -26.57 -8.12
C ALA A 205 20.63 -25.42 -7.17
N PRO A 206 20.56 -25.64 -5.85
CA PRO A 206 20.83 -24.60 -4.86
C PRO A 206 22.24 -24.00 -5.02
N ASP A 207 23.28 -24.82 -5.08
CA ASP A 207 24.67 -24.32 -5.03
C ASP A 207 25.16 -23.64 -6.31
N SER A 208 24.30 -23.52 -7.33
CA SER A 208 24.67 -22.99 -8.64
C SER A 208 24.76 -21.45 -8.70
N GLY A 209 24.10 -20.73 -7.78
CA GLY A 209 23.98 -19.26 -7.85
C GLY A 209 23.22 -18.73 -9.08
N VAL A 210 22.71 -19.62 -9.94
CA VAL A 210 22.08 -19.28 -11.22
C VAL A 210 20.71 -18.62 -11.02
N GLY A 211 20.04 -18.88 -9.90
CA GLY A 211 18.68 -18.40 -9.62
C GLY A 211 18.52 -16.88 -9.67
N LEU A 212 19.41 -16.11 -9.03
CA LEU A 212 19.32 -14.65 -9.00
C LEU A 212 19.70 -14.01 -10.34
N TRP A 213 20.63 -14.62 -11.08
CA TRP A 213 20.94 -14.20 -12.45
C TRP A 213 19.78 -14.44 -13.42
N LEU A 214 19.15 -15.62 -13.34
CA LEU A 214 17.94 -15.91 -14.09
C LEU A 214 16.82 -14.92 -13.74
N LEU A 215 16.63 -14.61 -12.46
CA LEU A 215 15.65 -13.62 -12.03
C LEU A 215 15.96 -12.24 -12.62
N ALA A 216 17.20 -11.77 -12.48
CA ALA A 216 17.63 -10.49 -13.04
C ALA A 216 17.39 -10.43 -14.55
N GLY A 217 17.71 -11.50 -15.28
CA GLY A 217 17.43 -11.65 -16.71
C GLY A 217 15.94 -11.58 -17.04
N VAL A 218 15.09 -12.30 -16.30
CA VAL A 218 13.62 -12.28 -16.48
C VAL A 218 13.07 -10.88 -16.21
N LEU A 219 13.49 -10.22 -15.13
CA LEU A 219 13.05 -8.87 -14.79
C LEU A 219 13.47 -7.85 -15.85
N ALA A 220 14.72 -7.91 -16.30
CA ALA A 220 15.26 -7.04 -17.34
C ALA A 220 14.55 -7.25 -18.69
N ALA A 221 14.35 -8.51 -19.11
CA ALA A 221 13.62 -8.84 -20.32
C ALA A 221 12.17 -8.36 -20.27
N THR A 222 11.49 -8.57 -19.14
CA THR A 222 10.12 -8.09 -18.93
C THR A 222 10.05 -6.56 -19.00
N ALA A 223 10.98 -5.86 -18.34
CA ALA A 223 11.07 -4.40 -18.41
C ALA A 223 11.35 -3.89 -19.83
N ALA A 224 12.24 -4.55 -20.58
CA ALA A 224 12.59 -4.21 -21.96
C ALA A 224 11.43 -4.40 -22.94
N VAL A 225 10.54 -5.38 -22.70
CA VAL A 225 9.32 -5.58 -23.48
C VAL A 225 8.23 -4.59 -23.07
N LEU A 226 7.99 -4.44 -21.77
CA LEU A 226 6.94 -3.56 -21.23
C LEU A 226 7.21 -2.09 -21.55
N GLY A 227 8.45 -1.62 -21.44
CA GLY A 227 8.77 -0.19 -21.56
C GLY A 227 8.35 0.43 -22.90
N PRO A 228 8.87 -0.05 -24.05
CA PRO A 228 8.47 0.44 -25.37
C PRO A 228 6.98 0.24 -25.66
N ALA A 229 6.37 -0.84 -25.17
CA ALA A 229 4.93 -1.09 -25.35
C ALA A 229 4.07 -0.11 -24.52
N ALA A 230 4.46 0.18 -23.28
CA ALA A 230 3.80 1.13 -22.40
C ALA A 230 3.89 2.56 -22.93
N LEU A 231 5.09 2.97 -23.38
CA LEU A 231 5.33 4.30 -23.94
C LEU A 231 4.53 4.53 -25.23
N ARG A 232 4.42 3.52 -26.10
CA ARG A 232 3.58 3.60 -27.32
C ARG A 232 2.10 3.71 -26.98
N ALA A 233 1.64 3.05 -25.91
CA ALA A 233 0.25 3.08 -25.48
C ALA A 233 -0.19 4.44 -24.89
N ILE A 234 0.73 5.35 -24.55
CA ILE A 234 0.39 6.71 -24.05
C ILE A 234 -0.50 7.47 -25.05
N GLY A 235 -0.30 7.26 -26.36
CA GLY A 235 -1.11 7.92 -27.38
C GLY A 235 -2.58 7.50 -27.40
N ALA A 236 -2.90 6.33 -26.85
CA ALA A 236 -4.25 5.78 -26.79
C ALA A 236 -4.97 6.09 -25.46
N VAL A 237 -4.38 6.91 -24.58
CA VAL A 237 -4.99 7.28 -23.32
C VAL A 237 -6.19 8.20 -23.56
N ASP A 238 -7.35 7.81 -23.06
CA ASP A 238 -8.54 8.66 -23.03
C ASP A 238 -8.28 9.90 -22.14
N LEU A 239 -8.17 11.06 -22.77
CA LEU A 239 -7.91 12.34 -22.09
C LEU A 239 -9.05 12.75 -21.16
N ALA A 240 -10.30 12.39 -21.46
CA ALA A 240 -11.43 12.69 -20.60
C ALA A 240 -11.38 11.84 -19.31
N ARG A 241 -10.99 10.56 -19.44
CA ARG A 241 -10.68 9.71 -18.29
C ARG A 241 -9.51 10.26 -17.48
N LEU A 242 -8.41 10.64 -18.13
CA LEU A 242 -7.24 11.20 -17.46
C LEU A 242 -7.60 12.49 -16.70
N ALA A 243 -8.45 13.36 -17.25
CA ALA A 243 -8.91 14.57 -16.57
C ALA A 243 -9.68 14.26 -15.29
N ARG A 244 -10.55 13.23 -15.29
CA ARG A 244 -11.25 12.77 -14.07
C ARG A 244 -10.27 12.19 -13.05
N GLU A 245 -9.29 11.40 -13.49
CA GLU A 245 -8.25 10.84 -12.62
C GLU A 245 -7.40 11.94 -11.99
N SER A 246 -6.97 12.93 -12.77
CA SER A 246 -6.24 14.11 -12.32
C SER A 246 -7.02 14.96 -11.33
N ALA A 247 -8.31 15.20 -11.58
CA ALA A 247 -9.18 15.94 -10.66
C ALA A 247 -9.32 15.20 -9.32
N ARG A 248 -9.58 13.89 -9.36
CA ARG A 248 -9.69 13.05 -8.17
C ARG A 248 -8.37 12.99 -7.39
N ALA A 249 -7.24 12.81 -8.07
CA ALA A 249 -5.92 12.81 -7.46
C ALA A 249 -5.59 14.15 -6.80
N SER A 250 -5.91 15.27 -7.45
CA SER A 250 -5.73 16.61 -6.88
C SER A 250 -6.58 16.80 -5.62
N GLN A 251 -7.85 16.39 -5.62
CA GLN A 251 -8.72 16.46 -4.44
C GLN A 251 -8.19 15.58 -3.30
N ALA A 252 -7.77 14.36 -3.61
CA ALA A 252 -7.18 13.45 -2.64
C ALA A 252 -5.89 14.02 -2.04
N GLN A 253 -5.06 14.68 -2.84
CA GLN A 253 -3.86 15.37 -2.36
C GLN A 253 -4.21 16.51 -1.39
N THR A 254 -5.25 17.30 -1.68
CA THR A 254 -5.73 18.36 -0.77
C THR A 254 -6.20 17.79 0.57
N TYR A 255 -6.96 16.69 0.57
CA TYR A 255 -7.36 16.01 1.80
C TYR A 255 -6.15 15.42 2.56
N ALA A 256 -5.19 14.83 1.85
CA ALA A 256 -3.98 14.31 2.48
C ALA A 256 -3.13 15.42 3.13
N TRP A 257 -2.96 16.57 2.47
CA TRP A 257 -2.22 17.72 2.98
C TRP A 257 -2.90 18.40 4.16
N THR A 258 -4.23 18.34 4.25
CA THR A 258 -5.00 18.83 5.40
C THR A 258 -5.10 17.81 6.54
N GLY A 259 -4.40 16.67 6.44
CA GLY A 259 -4.36 15.66 7.48
C GLY A 259 -5.58 14.73 7.54
N THR A 260 -6.48 14.80 6.55
CA THR A 260 -7.72 14.01 6.46
C THR A 260 -7.58 12.82 5.49
N LEU A 261 -6.57 11.97 5.72
CA LEU A 261 -6.26 10.83 4.84
C LEU A 261 -7.45 9.87 4.65
N HIS A 262 -8.33 9.72 5.65
CA HIS A 262 -9.54 8.90 5.50
C HIS A 262 -10.45 9.42 4.37
N HIS A 263 -10.69 10.73 4.31
CA HIS A 263 -11.48 11.34 3.24
C HIS A 263 -10.80 11.21 1.87
N ALA A 264 -9.47 11.35 1.83
CA ALA A 264 -8.70 11.12 0.60
C ALA A 264 -8.88 9.69 0.06
N LEU A 265 -8.87 8.68 0.94
CA LEU A 265 -9.07 7.28 0.56
C LEU A 265 -10.52 6.98 0.16
N ASP A 266 -11.48 7.72 0.73
CA ASP A 266 -12.91 7.55 0.44
C ASP A 266 -13.26 7.94 -1.01
N LEU A 267 -12.53 8.89 -1.60
CA LEU A 267 -12.62 9.22 -3.03
C LEU A 267 -12.30 8.06 -3.97
N TYR A 268 -11.55 7.06 -3.50
CA TYR A 268 -11.16 5.88 -4.27
C TYR A 268 -12.03 4.66 -3.99
N ARG A 269 -13.05 4.79 -3.13
CA ARG A 269 -13.98 3.68 -2.91
C ARG A 269 -14.79 3.43 -4.18
N PRO A 270 -14.95 2.15 -4.58
CA PRO A 270 -15.83 1.81 -5.67
C PRO A 270 -17.28 2.07 -5.26
N GLU A 271 -18.08 2.55 -6.21
CA GLU A 271 -19.52 2.68 -6.03
C GLU A 271 -20.16 1.30 -5.85
N PRO A 272 -21.09 1.14 -4.89
CA PRO A 272 -21.68 -0.16 -4.62
C PRO A 272 -22.65 -0.54 -5.75
N SER A 273 -22.39 -1.66 -6.44
CA SER A 273 -23.18 -2.12 -7.58
C SER A 273 -23.97 -3.41 -7.26
N GLY A 274 -25.16 -3.53 -7.86
CA GLY A 274 -26.04 -4.70 -7.70
C GLY A 274 -26.62 -4.92 -6.30
N LEU A 275 -27.35 -6.03 -6.14
CA LEU A 275 -27.89 -6.56 -4.86
C LEU A 275 -28.71 -5.55 -4.02
N THR A 276 -29.46 -4.66 -4.67
CA THR A 276 -30.21 -3.57 -4.03
C THR A 276 -31.46 -4.06 -3.26
N SER A 277 -32.13 -5.10 -3.76
CA SER A 277 -33.37 -5.63 -3.18
C SER A 277 -33.18 -6.44 -1.89
N ALA A 278 -31.95 -6.88 -1.58
CA ALA A 278 -31.67 -7.83 -0.51
C ALA A 278 -31.28 -7.17 0.83
N LEU A 279 -31.35 -5.85 0.94
CA LEU A 279 -30.98 -5.09 2.15
C LEU A 279 -32.13 -4.89 3.15
N ILE A 280 -33.37 -5.27 2.81
CA ILE A 280 -34.57 -4.67 3.42
C ILE A 280 -35.29 -5.57 4.44
N ARG A 281 -34.88 -6.83 4.65
CA ARG A 281 -35.51 -7.67 5.71
C ARG A 281 -34.51 -8.46 6.55
N PRO A 282 -34.18 -8.00 7.76
CA PRO A 282 -33.54 -8.86 8.75
C PRO A 282 -34.59 -9.82 9.32
N ASP A 283 -34.41 -11.13 9.14
CA ASP A 283 -35.28 -12.18 9.71
C ASP A 283 -35.20 -12.29 11.26
N GLY A 284 -34.52 -11.35 11.94
CA GLY A 284 -34.22 -11.40 13.38
C GLY A 284 -33.24 -12.50 13.80
N ARG A 285 -32.82 -13.38 12.88
CA ARG A 285 -31.92 -14.51 13.10
C ARG A 285 -30.47 -14.16 12.70
N LEU A 286 -29.50 -14.88 13.28
CA LEU A 286 -28.06 -14.76 12.93
C LEU A 286 -27.79 -14.87 11.42
N ARG A 287 -28.55 -15.72 10.72
CA ARG A 287 -28.49 -15.87 9.26
C ARG A 287 -28.80 -14.56 8.53
N GLY A 288 -29.81 -13.81 8.99
CA GLY A 288 -30.18 -12.52 8.39
C GLY A 288 -29.06 -11.48 8.55
N TYR A 289 -28.42 -11.43 9.72
CA TYR A 289 -27.29 -10.54 9.98
C TYR A 289 -26.06 -10.89 9.13
N LEU A 290 -25.75 -12.19 8.98
CA LEU A 290 -24.70 -12.66 8.09
C LEU A 290 -24.97 -12.30 6.63
N ALA A 291 -26.18 -12.56 6.15
CA ALA A 291 -26.57 -12.25 4.78
C ALA A 291 -26.48 -10.74 4.50
N GLN A 292 -26.97 -9.90 5.40
CA GLN A 292 -26.90 -8.45 5.26
C GLN A 292 -25.46 -7.93 5.22
N GLY A 293 -24.59 -8.43 6.11
CA GLY A 293 -23.16 -8.08 6.10
C GLY A 293 -22.46 -8.55 4.83
N ALA A 294 -22.73 -9.79 4.39
CA ALA A 294 -22.20 -10.37 3.17
C ALA A 294 -22.60 -9.57 1.93
N ILE A 295 -23.88 -9.22 1.81
CA ILE A 295 -24.39 -8.43 0.69
C ILE A 295 -23.71 -7.05 0.65
N ARG A 296 -23.62 -6.35 1.80
CA ARG A 296 -22.94 -5.05 1.89
C ARG A 296 -21.49 -5.13 1.40
N ALA A 297 -20.79 -6.19 1.77
CA ALA A 297 -19.42 -6.43 1.33
C ALA A 297 -19.32 -6.77 -0.19
N LEU A 298 -20.20 -7.65 -0.67
CA LEU A 298 -20.20 -8.15 -2.06
C LEU A 298 -20.66 -7.12 -3.10
N ARG A 299 -21.35 -6.05 -2.69
CA ARG A 299 -21.65 -4.89 -3.56
C ARG A 299 -20.40 -4.17 -4.07
N THR A 300 -19.23 -4.48 -3.52
CA THR A 300 -17.94 -4.00 -4.00
C THR A 300 -17.03 -5.19 -4.37
N PRO A 301 -17.33 -5.90 -5.48
CA PRO A 301 -16.74 -7.21 -5.77
C PRO A 301 -15.21 -7.18 -5.86
N GLY A 302 -14.62 -6.12 -6.44
CA GLY A 302 -13.17 -5.96 -6.50
C GLY A 302 -12.51 -5.75 -5.12
N ARG A 303 -13.20 -5.08 -4.19
CA ARG A 303 -12.71 -4.91 -2.81
C ARG A 303 -12.89 -6.19 -2.00
N ALA A 304 -13.98 -6.92 -2.22
CA ALA A 304 -14.24 -8.21 -1.59
C ALA A 304 -13.22 -9.27 -2.03
N SER A 305 -12.95 -9.40 -3.33
CA SER A 305 -11.97 -10.36 -3.84
C SER A 305 -10.54 -10.02 -3.40
N ALA A 306 -10.14 -8.75 -3.45
CA ALA A 306 -8.84 -8.30 -2.95
C ALA A 306 -8.70 -8.53 -1.44
N GLY A 307 -9.74 -8.24 -0.65
CA GLY A 307 -9.77 -8.50 0.78
C GLY A 307 -9.66 -9.99 1.10
N ALA A 308 -10.42 -10.84 0.42
CA ALA A 308 -10.35 -12.29 0.57
C ALA A 308 -8.97 -12.85 0.22
N ALA A 309 -8.39 -12.44 -0.92
CA ALA A 309 -7.05 -12.83 -1.32
C ALA A 309 -5.99 -12.40 -0.28
N LEU A 310 -6.08 -11.15 0.20
CA LEU A 310 -5.15 -10.63 1.19
C LEU A 310 -5.30 -11.32 2.56
N LEU A 311 -6.52 -11.72 2.94
CA LEU A 311 -6.75 -12.53 4.13
C LEU A 311 -6.14 -13.93 4.00
N LEU A 312 -6.33 -14.61 2.87
CA LEU A 312 -5.76 -15.93 2.62
C LEU A 312 -4.23 -15.90 2.65
N ILE A 313 -3.63 -15.00 1.85
CA ILE A 313 -2.17 -14.84 1.77
C ILE A 313 -1.62 -14.35 3.11
N GLY A 314 -2.23 -13.33 3.70
CA GLY A 314 -1.81 -12.76 4.97
C GLY A 314 -1.86 -13.75 6.11
N SER A 315 -2.88 -14.59 6.16
CA SER A 315 -3.02 -15.61 7.21
C SER A 315 -2.07 -16.79 6.99
N ALA A 316 -1.75 -17.14 5.75
CA ALA A 316 -0.71 -18.11 5.44
C ALA A 316 0.68 -17.61 5.89
N VAL A 317 1.02 -16.35 5.55
CA VAL A 317 2.26 -15.69 5.97
C VAL A 317 2.32 -15.54 7.50
N LEU A 318 1.20 -15.18 8.13
CA LEU A 318 1.06 -15.08 9.58
C LEU A 318 1.35 -16.43 10.26
N THR A 319 0.72 -17.50 9.77
CA THR A 319 0.89 -18.86 10.31
C THR A 319 2.34 -19.31 10.18
N HIS A 320 2.96 -19.04 9.03
CA HIS A 320 4.37 -19.35 8.80
C HIS A 320 5.31 -18.54 9.72
N GLY A 321 5.08 -17.23 9.87
CA GLY A 321 5.89 -16.37 10.73
C GLY A 321 5.78 -16.74 12.22
N VAL A 322 4.58 -17.12 12.68
CA VAL A 322 4.36 -17.61 14.05
C VAL A 322 5.07 -18.95 14.28
N ALA A 323 5.01 -19.88 13.31
CA ALA A 323 5.66 -21.18 13.42
C ALA A 323 7.19 -21.07 13.46
N GLY A 324 7.77 -20.09 12.74
CA GLY A 324 9.21 -19.77 12.73
C GLY A 324 9.64 -18.77 13.81
N ARG A 325 8.85 -18.59 14.88
CA ARG A 325 9.17 -17.62 15.93
C ARG A 325 10.54 -17.91 16.57
N GLY A 326 11.41 -16.90 16.59
CA GLY A 326 12.75 -17.00 17.16
C GLY A 326 13.84 -17.49 16.20
N GLN A 327 13.49 -17.78 14.94
CA GLN A 327 14.43 -18.20 13.89
C GLN A 327 14.29 -17.32 12.64
N GLY A 328 15.43 -16.84 12.11
CA GLY A 328 15.49 -16.10 10.85
C GLY A 328 14.47 -14.95 10.73
N PRO A 329 13.76 -14.80 9.59
CA PRO A 329 12.81 -13.72 9.34
C PRO A 329 11.42 -13.92 9.99
N GLY A 330 11.23 -14.93 10.85
CA GLY A 330 9.91 -15.32 11.39
C GLY A 330 9.12 -14.18 12.04
N SER A 331 9.78 -13.34 12.84
CA SER A 331 9.14 -12.18 13.51
C SER A 331 8.62 -11.14 12.51
N TRP A 332 9.35 -10.89 11.41
CA TRP A 332 8.93 -9.98 10.36
C TRP A 332 7.75 -10.54 9.57
N LEU A 333 7.75 -11.85 9.30
CA LEU A 333 6.64 -12.53 8.64
C LEU A 333 5.39 -12.57 9.51
N TRP A 334 5.55 -12.72 10.82
CA TRP A 334 4.44 -12.58 11.76
C TRP A 334 3.84 -11.18 11.67
N ALA A 335 4.66 -10.13 11.77
CA ALA A 335 4.20 -8.74 11.69
C ALA A 335 3.53 -8.43 10.33
N LEU A 336 4.15 -8.85 9.23
CA LEU A 336 3.63 -8.68 7.87
C LEU A 336 2.32 -9.44 7.67
N GLY A 337 2.23 -10.68 8.13
CA GLY A 337 1.01 -11.49 8.05
C GLY A 337 -0.13 -10.87 8.85
N ALA A 338 0.12 -10.44 10.09
CA ALA A 338 -0.87 -9.75 10.92
C ALA A 338 -1.33 -8.43 10.28
N LEU A 339 -0.40 -7.69 9.67
CA LEU A 339 -0.72 -6.47 8.93
C LEU A 339 -1.57 -6.76 7.69
N CYS A 340 -1.26 -7.80 6.92
CA CYS A 340 -2.06 -8.25 5.79
C CYS A 340 -3.47 -8.66 6.25
N VAL A 341 -3.61 -9.32 7.41
CA VAL A 341 -4.93 -9.62 8.00
C VAL A 341 -5.67 -8.33 8.36
N TYR A 342 -5.01 -7.36 8.99
CA TYR A 342 -5.61 -6.05 9.30
C TYR A 342 -6.08 -5.30 8.05
N LEU A 343 -5.23 -5.19 7.02
CA LEU A 343 -5.57 -4.54 5.75
C LEU A 343 -6.67 -5.33 5.01
N GLY A 344 -6.53 -6.64 4.97
CA GLY A 344 -7.44 -7.61 4.35
C GLY A 344 -8.78 -7.69 5.04
N SER A 345 -8.92 -7.32 6.31
CA SER A 345 -10.21 -7.18 7.00
C SER A 345 -11.00 -5.95 6.54
N GLY A 346 -10.42 -5.08 5.72
CA GLY A 346 -11.06 -3.80 5.40
C GLY A 346 -12.35 -3.90 4.61
N TRP A 347 -12.57 -4.95 3.82
CA TRP A 347 -13.81 -5.14 3.06
C TRP A 347 -15.05 -5.43 3.93
N VAL A 348 -14.88 -5.96 5.15
CA VAL A 348 -16.00 -6.15 6.10
C VAL A 348 -16.33 -4.93 6.94
N GLY A 349 -15.45 -3.91 6.93
CA GLY A 349 -15.56 -2.70 7.75
C GLY A 349 -16.80 -1.82 7.48
N GLU A 350 -17.51 -2.04 6.36
CA GLU A 350 -18.76 -1.32 6.06
C GLU A 350 -19.85 -1.56 7.11
N THR A 351 -19.84 -2.75 7.73
CA THR A 351 -20.76 -3.08 8.84
C THR A 351 -20.49 -2.20 10.06
N TRP A 352 -19.21 -1.96 10.37
CA TRP A 352 -18.81 -1.11 11.49
C TRP A 352 -18.98 0.38 11.21
N ARG A 353 -18.81 0.82 9.96
CA ARG A 353 -19.16 2.21 9.60
C ARG A 353 -20.65 2.48 9.76
N GLY A 354 -21.50 1.55 9.32
CA GLY A 354 -22.93 1.64 9.57
C GLY A 354 -23.25 1.73 11.07
N LEU A 355 -22.57 0.95 11.91
CA LEU A 355 -22.69 1.09 13.37
C LEU A 355 -22.23 2.45 13.87
N ARG A 356 -21.07 2.95 13.41
CA ARG A 356 -20.57 4.27 13.80
C ARG A 356 -21.59 5.35 13.47
N ASP A 357 -22.13 5.33 12.26
CA ASP A 357 -23.10 6.33 11.79
C ASP A 357 -24.42 6.21 12.57
N GLU A 358 -24.85 4.99 12.93
CA GLU A 358 -25.99 4.77 13.84
C GLU A 358 -25.71 5.28 15.26
N LEU A 359 -24.47 5.21 15.75
CA LEU A 359 -24.07 5.66 17.09
C LEU A 359 -23.95 7.19 17.19
N THR A 360 -23.65 7.88 16.08
CA THR A 360 -23.47 9.34 16.06
C THR A 360 -24.72 10.11 15.68
N LEU A 361 -25.68 9.49 15.00
CA LEU A 361 -26.95 10.11 14.64
C LEU A 361 -27.93 10.12 15.84
N ALA A 362 -28.70 11.19 15.97
CA ALA A 362 -29.79 11.25 16.92
C ALA A 362 -30.84 10.17 16.57
N PRO A 363 -31.32 9.36 17.53
CA PRO A 363 -32.23 8.27 17.26
C PRO A 363 -33.61 8.81 16.84
N LEU A 364 -33.84 8.92 15.52
CA LEU A 364 -35.09 9.45 14.94
C LEU A 364 -36.32 8.57 15.23
N PHE A 365 -36.13 7.28 15.54
CA PHE A 365 -37.22 6.30 15.70
C PHE A 365 -37.21 5.56 17.04
N GLY A 366 -36.52 6.11 18.05
CA GLY A 366 -36.37 5.47 19.35
C GLY A 366 -35.32 4.34 19.37
N GLU A 367 -34.88 4.00 20.58
CA GLU A 367 -33.76 3.10 20.82
C GLU A 367 -34.22 1.64 20.95
N ARG A 368 -34.06 0.83 19.90
CA ARG A 368 -34.14 -0.64 20.00
C ARG A 368 -32.78 -1.25 19.69
N TRP A 369 -32.08 -1.68 20.73
CA TRP A 369 -30.70 -2.21 20.68
C TRP A 369 -30.60 -3.74 20.63
N GLY A 370 -31.74 -4.44 20.69
CA GLY A 370 -31.80 -5.90 20.61
C GLY A 370 -31.14 -6.40 19.31
N GLY A 371 -30.08 -7.19 19.44
CA GLY A 371 -29.37 -7.77 18.30
C GLY A 371 -28.38 -6.85 17.59
N THR A 372 -28.12 -5.62 18.06
CA THR A 372 -27.12 -4.71 17.43
C THR A 372 -25.71 -5.32 17.45
N LEU A 373 -25.30 -5.94 18.55
CA LEU A 373 -24.01 -6.64 18.64
C LEU A 373 -23.91 -7.80 17.65
N ALA A 374 -24.95 -8.63 17.54
CA ALA A 374 -25.00 -9.70 16.56
C ALA A 374 -24.94 -9.14 15.12
N ARG A 375 -25.78 -8.14 14.80
CA ARG A 375 -25.77 -7.49 13.48
C ARG A 375 -24.40 -6.97 13.07
N THR A 376 -23.64 -6.45 14.02
CA THR A 376 -22.41 -5.69 13.75
C THR A 376 -21.15 -6.52 13.84
N LEU A 377 -21.15 -7.61 14.62
CA LEU A 377 -19.98 -8.45 14.83
C LEU A 377 -20.03 -9.75 14.03
N THR A 378 -21.21 -10.32 13.77
CA THR A 378 -21.29 -11.68 13.22
C THR A 378 -20.62 -11.79 11.85
N TRP A 379 -20.87 -10.87 10.92
CA TRP A 379 -20.24 -10.91 9.59
C TRP A 379 -18.72 -10.64 9.61
N PRO A 380 -18.23 -9.53 10.19
CA PRO A 380 -16.79 -9.27 10.21
C PRO A 380 -15.97 -10.37 10.90
N VAL A 381 -16.48 -10.89 12.02
CA VAL A 381 -15.81 -11.98 12.75
C VAL A 381 -15.79 -13.24 11.90
N VAL A 382 -16.94 -13.71 11.39
CA VAL A 382 -17.00 -14.95 10.60
C VAL A 382 -16.16 -14.86 9.33
N ALA A 383 -16.22 -13.75 8.59
CA ALA A 383 -15.49 -13.61 7.34
C ALA A 383 -13.96 -13.64 7.54
N VAL A 384 -13.47 -12.96 8.59
CA VAL A 384 -12.02 -12.90 8.88
C VAL A 384 -11.54 -14.20 9.52
N THR A 385 -12.31 -14.83 10.41
CA THR A 385 -11.92 -16.13 11.00
C THR A 385 -11.91 -17.23 9.97
N VAL A 386 -12.91 -17.31 9.08
CA VAL A 386 -12.92 -18.29 7.98
C VAL A 386 -11.74 -18.05 7.03
N GLY A 387 -11.47 -16.79 6.66
CA GLY A 387 -10.30 -16.44 5.85
C GLY A 387 -8.98 -16.83 6.53
N ALA A 388 -8.87 -16.63 7.84
CA ALA A 388 -7.70 -17.01 8.62
C ALA A 388 -7.50 -18.51 8.72
N LEU A 389 -8.58 -19.27 8.96
CA LEU A 389 -8.55 -20.73 8.99
C LEU A 389 -8.19 -21.32 7.62
N LEU A 390 -8.76 -20.80 6.54
CA LEU A 390 -8.43 -21.25 5.18
C LEU A 390 -6.98 -20.94 4.82
N GLY A 391 -6.51 -19.71 5.06
CA GLY A 391 -5.13 -19.32 4.77
C GLY A 391 -4.10 -20.07 5.63
N GLY A 392 -4.35 -20.18 6.93
CA GLY A 392 -3.49 -20.95 7.84
C GLY A 392 -3.52 -22.44 7.55
N GLY A 393 -4.69 -23.02 7.24
CA GLY A 393 -4.84 -24.41 6.83
C GLY A 393 -4.07 -24.71 5.55
N LEU A 394 -4.13 -23.83 4.54
CA LEU A 394 -3.30 -23.96 3.33
C LEU A 394 -1.80 -23.92 3.65
N ALA A 395 -1.35 -23.05 4.56
CA ALA A 395 0.05 -22.99 4.96
C ALA A 395 0.53 -24.28 5.66
N VAL A 396 -0.33 -24.90 6.46
CA VAL A 396 -0.06 -26.20 7.11
C VAL A 396 -0.02 -27.33 6.08
N LEU A 397 -0.98 -27.38 5.15
CA LEU A 397 -1.08 -28.42 4.11
C LEU A 397 0.08 -28.40 3.13
N VAL A 398 0.56 -27.21 2.76
CA VAL A 398 1.67 -27.04 1.81
C VAL A 398 3.03 -27.35 2.44
N ARG A 399 3.09 -27.63 3.75
CA ARG A 399 4.30 -28.06 4.50
C ARG A 399 5.56 -27.28 4.10
N TRP A 400 5.51 -25.96 4.24
CA TRP A 400 6.70 -25.11 4.05
C TRP A 400 7.65 -25.28 5.24
N ASP A 401 8.39 -26.39 5.24
CA ASP A 401 9.57 -26.86 6.00
C ASP A 401 9.81 -26.51 7.48
N HIS A 402 9.00 -25.72 8.19
CA HIS A 402 9.36 -25.23 9.53
C HIS A 402 8.22 -25.31 10.56
N HIS A 403 7.28 -26.25 10.41
CA HIS A 403 6.30 -26.50 11.46
C HIS A 403 6.95 -27.29 12.60
N SER A 404 7.52 -26.58 13.57
CA SER A 404 7.76 -27.16 14.89
C SER A 404 6.43 -27.70 15.42
N GLY A 405 6.38 -28.97 15.84
CA GLY A 405 5.15 -29.74 16.09
C GLY A 405 4.19 -29.23 17.17
N GLN A 406 4.26 -27.96 17.60
CA GLN A 406 3.39 -27.32 18.58
C GLN A 406 2.20 -26.60 17.92
N LEU A 407 1.35 -27.36 17.22
CA LEU A 407 0.17 -26.84 16.53
C LEU A 407 -0.76 -26.01 17.45
N GLY A 408 -0.89 -26.40 18.72
CA GLY A 408 -1.72 -25.68 19.69
C GLY A 408 -1.21 -24.27 20.01
N GLY A 409 0.10 -24.10 20.20
CA GLY A 409 0.71 -22.80 20.47
C GLY A 409 0.63 -21.87 19.26
N THR A 410 0.89 -22.40 18.06
CA THR A 410 0.78 -21.67 16.80
C THR A 410 -0.66 -21.23 16.55
N ALA A 411 -1.64 -22.12 16.71
CA ALA A 411 -3.06 -21.79 16.53
C ALA A 411 -3.51 -20.68 17.49
N LEU A 412 -3.06 -20.73 18.75
CA LEU A 412 -3.39 -19.74 19.77
C LEU A 412 -2.80 -18.35 19.43
N LEU A 413 -1.55 -18.28 18.97
CA LEU A 413 -0.89 -17.04 18.56
C LEU A 413 -1.49 -16.44 17.29
N VAL A 414 -1.86 -17.28 16.31
CA VAL A 414 -2.58 -16.86 15.11
C VAL A 414 -3.95 -16.30 15.50
N ALA A 415 -4.70 -17.00 16.34
CA ALA A 415 -6.00 -16.53 16.83
C ALA A 415 -5.87 -15.20 17.58
N GLY A 416 -4.90 -15.06 18.48
CA GLY A 416 -4.60 -13.80 19.17
C GLY A 416 -4.30 -12.66 18.20
N SER A 417 -3.46 -12.92 17.19
CA SER A 417 -3.10 -11.93 16.16
C SER A 417 -4.31 -11.48 15.33
N VAL A 418 -5.20 -12.42 14.97
CA VAL A 418 -6.44 -12.13 14.24
C VAL A 418 -7.40 -11.30 15.09
N VAL A 419 -7.58 -11.66 16.37
CA VAL A 419 -8.43 -10.90 17.31
C VAL A 419 -7.92 -9.48 17.50
N MET A 420 -6.60 -9.32 17.67
CA MET A 420 -5.96 -8.01 17.76
C MET A 420 -6.13 -7.19 16.48
N ALA A 421 -5.91 -7.79 15.31
CA ALA A 421 -6.10 -7.11 14.01
C ALA A 421 -7.56 -6.67 13.81
N LEU A 422 -8.54 -7.49 14.21
CA LEU A 422 -9.96 -7.13 14.21
C LEU A 422 -10.26 -5.96 15.16
N GLY A 423 -9.71 -5.98 16.38
CA GLY A 423 -9.83 -4.87 17.33
C GLY A 423 -9.25 -3.57 16.78
N ALA A 424 -8.04 -3.61 16.24
CA ALA A 424 -7.39 -2.47 15.59
C ALA A 424 -8.20 -1.97 14.38
N ARG A 425 -8.81 -2.86 13.61
CA ARG A 425 -9.70 -2.49 12.51
C ARG A 425 -10.96 -1.82 13.01
N PHE A 426 -11.58 -2.35 14.06
CA PHE A 426 -12.75 -1.72 14.69
C PHE A 426 -12.43 -0.28 15.15
N LEU A 427 -11.29 -0.08 15.84
CA LEU A 427 -10.81 1.23 16.23
C LEU A 427 -10.68 2.20 15.05
N ARG A 428 -10.15 1.72 13.92
CA ARG A 428 -10.02 2.51 12.68
C ARG A 428 -11.37 2.86 12.07
N GLU A 429 -12.34 1.95 12.05
CA GLU A 429 -13.67 2.21 11.48
C GLU A 429 -14.54 3.10 12.36
N MET A 430 -14.30 3.15 13.67
CA MET A 430 -14.97 4.06 14.61
C MET A 430 -14.44 5.50 14.59
N LYS A 431 -13.49 5.83 13.70
CA LYS A 431 -12.97 7.19 13.58
C LYS A 431 -14.02 8.15 13.05
N LEU A 432 -14.03 9.34 13.66
CA LEU A 432 -14.74 10.51 13.20
C LEU A 432 -13.74 11.49 12.55
N ASP A 433 -14.23 12.70 12.28
CA ASP A 433 -13.41 13.80 11.77
C ASP A 433 -12.21 14.06 12.68
N LEU A 434 -11.14 14.57 12.07
CA LEU A 434 -9.90 14.87 12.78
C LEU A 434 -10.18 15.88 13.90
N PRO A 435 -9.95 15.52 15.19
CA PRO A 435 -10.14 16.46 16.28
C PRO A 435 -9.28 17.71 16.10
N LEU A 436 -9.88 18.90 16.26
CA LEU A 436 -9.20 20.20 16.15
C LEU A 436 -8.00 20.29 17.11
N GLU A 437 -8.07 19.63 18.26
CA GLU A 437 -6.99 19.56 19.25
C GLU A 437 -5.70 18.95 18.68
N LEU A 438 -5.79 18.06 17.68
CA LEU A 438 -4.61 17.46 17.04
C LEU A 438 -3.94 18.39 16.03
N LEU A 439 -4.62 19.46 15.61
CA LEU A 439 -4.09 20.50 14.73
C LEU A 439 -3.41 21.63 15.52
N LEU A 440 -3.55 21.64 16.85
CA LEU A 440 -2.88 22.64 17.68
C LEU A 440 -1.36 22.39 17.69
N PRO A 441 -0.53 23.44 17.48
CA PRO A 441 0.92 23.31 17.49
C PRO A 441 1.42 22.72 18.81
N VAL A 442 2.37 21.80 18.72
CA VAL A 442 3.09 21.24 19.86
C VAL A 442 4.52 21.73 19.77
N ILE A 443 4.77 22.87 20.40
CA ILE A 443 6.08 23.52 20.36
C ILE A 443 7.06 22.67 21.16
N THR A 444 8.05 22.09 20.48
CA THR A 444 9.18 21.40 21.10
C THR A 444 10.50 21.96 20.59
N PRO A 445 11.64 21.68 21.26
CA PRO A 445 12.96 22.09 20.77
C PRO A 445 13.31 21.56 19.37
N PHE A 446 12.65 20.48 18.92
CA PHE A 446 12.82 19.90 17.58
C PHE A 446 11.82 20.45 16.53
N GLY A 447 11.02 21.45 16.91
CA GLY A 447 9.97 22.03 16.07
C GLY A 447 8.56 21.63 16.48
N ASP A 448 7.59 21.86 15.58
CA ASP A 448 6.19 21.52 15.81
C ASP A 448 5.92 20.02 15.58
N LEU A 449 5.48 19.31 16.63
CA LEU A 449 5.13 17.87 16.55
C LEU A 449 3.65 17.60 16.26
N SER A 450 2.85 18.63 15.95
CA SER A 450 1.43 18.47 15.57
C SER A 450 1.25 17.48 14.42
N GLY A 451 2.14 17.52 13.42
CA GLY A 451 2.14 16.58 12.28
C GLY A 451 2.30 15.11 12.71
N LEU A 452 3.13 14.81 13.70
CA LEU A 452 3.27 13.45 14.22
C LEU A 452 2.00 12.96 14.91
N ARG A 453 1.29 13.85 15.62
CA ARG A 453 -0.01 13.52 16.23
C ARG A 453 -1.05 13.20 15.17
N VAL A 454 -1.10 13.95 14.08
CA VAL A 454 -1.98 13.68 12.95
C VAL A 454 -1.63 12.34 12.30
N ILE A 455 -0.34 12.04 12.07
CA ILE A 455 0.11 10.75 11.53
C ILE A 455 -0.26 9.61 12.48
N ALA A 456 0.01 9.74 13.79
CA ALA A 456 -0.36 8.73 14.79
C ALA A 456 -1.88 8.51 14.82
N TRP A 457 -2.67 9.59 14.77
CA TRP A 457 -4.12 9.48 14.64
C TRP A 457 -4.51 8.77 13.35
N GLN A 458 -3.87 9.01 12.20
CA GLN A 458 -4.19 8.35 10.95
C GLN A 458 -3.77 6.86 10.93
N PHE A 459 -2.68 6.49 11.58
CA PHE A 459 -2.13 5.14 11.51
C PHE A 459 -2.28 4.34 12.82
N ASP A 460 -3.09 4.78 13.77
CA ASP A 460 -3.32 4.08 15.05
C ASP A 460 -3.54 2.57 14.94
N GLY A 461 -4.43 2.09 14.06
CA GLY A 461 -4.70 0.66 13.88
C GLY A 461 -3.49 -0.10 13.30
N PHE A 462 -2.71 0.56 12.44
CA PHE A 462 -1.45 0.01 11.91
C PHE A 462 -0.40 -0.11 13.01
N VAL A 463 -0.24 0.96 13.80
CA VAL A 463 0.70 1.01 14.94
C VAL A 463 0.33 -0.04 15.99
N VAL A 464 -0.96 -0.17 16.32
CA VAL A 464 -1.47 -1.19 17.25
C VAL A 464 -1.09 -2.60 16.78
N VAL A 465 -1.26 -2.91 15.49
CA VAL A 465 -0.94 -4.24 14.97
C VAL A 465 0.57 -4.51 15.07
N LEU A 466 1.41 -3.57 14.64
CA LEU A 466 2.86 -3.76 14.68
C LEU A 466 3.40 -3.86 16.11
N MET A 467 3.02 -2.91 16.98
CA MET A 467 3.45 -2.89 18.37
C MET A 467 2.87 -4.08 19.15
N GLY A 468 1.63 -4.47 18.86
CA GLY A 468 0.99 -5.62 19.47
C GLY A 468 1.66 -6.94 19.08
N VAL A 469 2.04 -7.12 17.80
CA VAL A 469 2.86 -8.28 17.40
C VAL A 469 4.22 -8.25 18.09
N ALA A 470 4.90 -7.10 18.14
CA ALA A 470 6.19 -7.00 18.83
C ALA A 470 6.07 -7.37 20.32
N LEU A 471 5.02 -6.90 21.00
CA LEU A 471 4.76 -7.23 22.41
C LEU A 471 4.44 -8.73 22.60
N MET A 472 3.61 -9.31 21.73
CA MET A 472 3.35 -10.75 21.73
C MET A 472 4.62 -11.57 21.47
N ALA A 473 5.51 -11.08 20.61
CA ALA A 473 6.78 -11.70 20.26
C ALA A 473 7.85 -11.58 21.36
N ALA A 474 7.69 -10.65 22.29
CA ALA A 474 8.55 -10.54 23.47
C ALA A 474 8.15 -11.51 24.60
N LEU A 475 6.92 -12.04 24.59
CA LEU A 475 6.41 -12.88 25.69
C LEU A 475 6.77 -14.35 25.52
N PRO A 476 7.34 -15.03 26.53
CA PRO A 476 7.83 -16.40 26.39
C PRO A 476 6.72 -17.45 26.23
N SER A 477 5.48 -17.15 26.63
CA SER A 477 4.35 -18.09 26.55
C SER A 477 3.30 -17.66 25.52
N ALA A 478 2.79 -18.63 24.75
CA ALA A 478 1.72 -18.40 23.78
C ALA A 478 0.41 -17.94 24.45
N ALA A 479 0.11 -18.47 25.64
CA ALA A 479 -1.05 -18.06 26.43
C ALA A 479 -0.94 -16.60 26.90
N GLY A 480 0.23 -16.19 27.40
CA GLY A 480 0.47 -14.79 27.81
C GLY A 480 0.34 -13.82 26.62
N ALA A 481 0.90 -14.19 25.47
CA ALA A 481 0.77 -13.42 24.24
C ALA A 481 -0.69 -13.30 23.78
N ALA A 482 -1.47 -14.38 23.83
CA ALA A 482 -2.89 -14.35 23.48
C ALA A 482 -3.72 -13.48 24.43
N VAL A 483 -3.45 -13.52 25.74
CA VAL A 483 -4.08 -12.62 26.73
C VAL A 483 -3.78 -11.16 26.39
N VAL A 484 -2.53 -10.84 26.09
CA VAL A 484 -2.15 -9.48 25.65
C VAL A 484 -2.89 -9.07 24.37
N ALA A 485 -3.00 -9.97 23.40
CA ALA A 485 -3.74 -9.70 22.17
C ALA A 485 -5.22 -9.36 22.44
N VAL A 486 -5.86 -10.10 23.36
CA VAL A 486 -7.24 -9.85 23.80
C VAL A 486 -7.35 -8.53 24.56
N CYS A 487 -6.42 -8.21 25.46
CA CYS A 487 -6.39 -6.94 26.17
C CYS A 487 -6.23 -5.74 25.22
N VAL A 488 -5.33 -5.85 24.23
CA VAL A 488 -5.13 -4.83 23.19
C VAL A 488 -6.38 -4.68 22.34
N ALA A 489 -7.00 -5.78 21.92
CA ALA A 489 -8.26 -5.76 21.16
C ALA A 489 -9.39 -5.12 21.95
N ALA A 490 -9.55 -5.47 23.24
CA ALA A 490 -10.54 -4.86 24.13
C ALA A 490 -10.29 -3.36 24.31
N GLY A 491 -9.03 -2.95 24.47
CA GLY A 491 -8.63 -1.55 24.50
C GLY A 491 -8.97 -0.81 23.22
N CYS A 492 -8.79 -1.43 22.06
CA CYS A 492 -9.17 -0.88 20.75
C CYS A 492 -10.68 -0.72 20.59
N VAL A 493 -11.47 -1.71 21.02
CA VAL A 493 -12.94 -1.64 21.02
C VAL A 493 -13.41 -0.53 21.95
N TRP A 494 -12.86 -0.49 23.16
CA TRP A 494 -13.16 0.52 24.17
C TRP A 494 -12.87 1.94 23.67
N THR A 495 -11.67 2.18 23.15
CA THR A 495 -11.26 3.47 22.61
C THR A 495 -12.06 3.85 21.36
N GLY A 496 -12.39 2.89 20.50
CA GLY A 496 -13.27 3.09 19.35
C GLY A 496 -14.66 3.57 19.77
N LEU A 497 -15.29 2.93 20.76
CA LEU A 497 -16.60 3.34 21.28
C LEU A 497 -16.54 4.71 21.98
N ARG A 498 -15.45 5.03 22.67
CA ARG A 498 -15.29 6.38 23.24
C ARG A 498 -15.26 7.48 22.17
N ARG A 499 -14.74 7.20 20.97
CA ARG A 499 -14.71 8.18 19.86
C ARG A 499 -16.11 8.61 19.42
N THR A 500 -17.10 7.72 19.53
CA THR A 500 -18.48 8.03 19.13
C THR A 500 -19.27 8.74 20.25
N GLY A 501 -18.61 9.22 21.31
CA GLY A 501 -19.26 9.88 22.45
C GLY A 501 -19.94 8.91 23.43
N TRP A 502 -19.81 7.60 23.21
CA TRP A 502 -20.38 6.57 24.06
C TRP A 502 -19.53 6.32 25.31
N ALA A 503 -19.72 7.14 26.35
CA ALA A 503 -19.07 6.98 27.64
C ALA A 503 -19.93 6.19 28.66
N HIS A 504 -19.39 5.06 29.13
CA HIS A 504 -19.70 4.19 30.30
C HIS A 504 -21.14 4.07 30.87
N ARG A 505 -21.90 5.14 31.10
CA ARG A 505 -23.19 5.06 31.83
C ARG A 505 -24.36 4.59 30.95
N GLY A 506 -24.33 4.90 29.65
CA GLY A 506 -25.34 4.41 28.69
C GLY A 506 -25.22 2.92 28.39
N LEU A 507 -24.00 2.37 28.39
CA LEU A 507 -23.73 1.02 27.89
C LEU A 507 -24.31 -0.07 28.81
N PHE A 508 -24.13 0.05 30.13
CA PHE A 508 -24.65 -0.90 31.11
C PHE A 508 -26.16 -0.74 31.38
N SER A 509 -26.66 0.49 31.42
CA SER A 509 -28.09 0.75 31.63
C SER A 509 -28.95 0.34 30.43
N ARG A 510 -28.37 0.32 29.22
CA ARG A 510 -29.11 0.03 27.96
C ARG A 510 -28.94 -1.40 27.46
N LEU A 511 -27.83 -2.08 27.75
CA LEU A 511 -27.71 -3.54 27.50
C LEU A 511 -28.58 -4.36 28.45
N GLY A 512 -28.88 -3.86 29.65
CA GLY A 512 -29.78 -4.52 30.61
C GLY A 512 -31.27 -4.42 30.29
N ARG A 513 -31.68 -3.70 29.23
CA ARG A 513 -33.08 -3.59 28.76
C ARG A 513 -33.36 -4.41 27.49
N GLY A 514 -32.43 -5.28 27.08
CA GLY A 514 -32.54 -6.14 25.90
C GLY A 514 -33.22 -7.47 26.18
#